data_AF-A0A7S1QP94-F1
#
_entry.id   AF-A0A7S1QP94-F1
#
_cell.length_a   1.000
_cell.length_b   1.000
_cell.length_c   1.000
_cell.angle_alpha   90.00
_cell.angle_beta   90.00
_cell.angle_gamma   90.00
#
_symmetry.space_group_name_H-M   'P 1'
#
loop_
_entity.id
_entity.type
_entity.pdbx_description
1 polymer ?
#
loop_
_entity_poly.entity_id
_entity_poly.type
_entity_poly.pdbx_seq_one_letter_code
_entity_poly.pdbx_strand_id
1 'polypeptide(L)'
;SRKRKLSAGAGDDAEPESACRLDAWDVAYYSDLLKREELSFDDEKVKEFFPLEGTIERMLAVYSSFLGLEFERSDALPRWHEEVVAFEVRSHGGVVGHLYLDQFPRDGKFGHQMIVPLAPSFVDSSTGVRCVPACVNISNLPRPEGAKPALLRFGEMQTLFHELGHAMHCLCTSTRFGALSWAWPMVPWPGGVEQDFLEVPSMALEKFACEPELLARVSRHYSGKPDAPRLDDETVGAIKALEKWMVGVSQSKFFAMALFDLLAHARAPPYSFEGESGLSVQQLFVRVTEKYTGLPSLPGTHVCASWYHLVIGYDAGYYGYGWADVYAADIFAAMHSRGLLSAETGQRLRDEILGPCATRPGGELLRAFLGREPSSDAWCARNGVPLGTDAGAAKL
;
A
#
# COMPACT_ATOMS: atom_id res chain seq x y z
N SER A 1 -14.93 12.51 -26.49
CA SER A 1 -14.73 12.81 -25.06
C SER A 1 -13.38 13.53 -24.89
N ARG A 2 -13.22 14.45 -23.92
CA ARG A 2 -12.27 15.61 -23.83
C ARG A 2 -11.08 15.77 -24.81
N LYS A 3 -10.29 14.74 -25.17
CA LYS A 3 -9.31 14.81 -26.27
C LYS A 3 -9.96 15.31 -27.59
N ARG A 4 -11.21 14.91 -27.85
CA ARG A 4 -12.09 15.48 -28.90
C ARG A 4 -12.49 16.94 -28.69
N LYS A 5 -12.80 17.36 -27.45
CA LYS A 5 -13.21 18.75 -27.16
C LYS A 5 -12.03 19.72 -27.24
N LEU A 6 -10.81 19.24 -26.97
CA LEU A 6 -9.56 19.99 -27.11
C LEU A 6 -9.05 20.02 -28.56
N SER A 7 -9.32 18.98 -29.37
CA SER A 7 -9.02 18.98 -30.81
C SER A 7 -10.03 19.79 -31.65
N ALA A 8 -11.29 19.90 -31.21
CA ALA A 8 -12.38 20.61 -31.88
C ALA A 8 -12.26 22.16 -31.88
N GLY A 9 -11.08 22.72 -31.57
CA GLY A 9 -10.76 24.12 -31.85
C GLY A 9 -10.48 24.41 -33.34
N ALA A 10 -10.49 23.37 -34.20
CA ALA A 10 -10.40 23.48 -35.65
C ALA A 10 -11.78 23.20 -36.28
N GLY A 11 -12.18 24.06 -37.22
CA GLY A 11 -13.56 24.22 -37.69
C GLY A 11 -14.28 23.03 -38.34
N ASP A 12 -15.57 23.24 -38.57
CA ASP A 12 -16.66 22.29 -38.85
C ASP A 12 -16.59 21.44 -40.15
N ASP A 13 -15.43 21.27 -40.79
CA ASP A 13 -15.30 20.51 -42.06
C ASP A 13 -14.22 19.42 -42.00
N ALA A 14 -14.31 18.50 -41.04
CA ALA A 14 -13.44 17.32 -40.99
C ALA A 14 -14.24 16.00 -41.10
N GLU A 15 -13.83 15.15 -42.05
CA GLU A 15 -14.17 13.72 -42.17
C GLU A 15 -14.16 13.02 -40.79
N PRO A 16 -14.83 11.85 -40.60
CA PRO A 16 -14.89 11.19 -39.29
C PRO A 16 -13.48 10.95 -38.73
N GLU A 17 -13.02 11.90 -37.90
CA GLU A 17 -11.66 11.94 -37.39
C GLU A 17 -11.40 10.63 -36.66
N SER A 18 -10.31 9.96 -37.07
CA SER A 18 -9.79 8.74 -36.48
C SER A 18 -10.03 8.73 -34.98
N ALA A 19 -10.63 7.66 -34.46
CA ALA A 19 -10.90 7.50 -33.03
C ALA A 19 -9.73 8.04 -32.21
N CYS A 20 -10.00 9.07 -31.40
CA CYS A 20 -8.97 9.79 -30.65
C CYS A 20 -8.33 8.80 -29.66
N ARG A 21 -7.19 8.22 -30.06
CA ARG A 21 -6.49 7.17 -29.31
C ARG A 21 -6.05 7.72 -27.97
N LEU A 22 -6.25 6.98 -26.88
CA LEU A 22 -5.71 7.33 -25.57
C LEU A 22 -4.29 6.76 -25.47
N ASP A 23 -3.29 7.62 -25.26
CA ASP A 23 -1.91 7.19 -25.07
C ASP A 23 -1.62 6.95 -23.58
N ALA A 24 -0.57 6.19 -23.25
CA ALA A 24 -0.26 5.86 -21.85
C ALA A 24 -0.02 7.11 -20.97
N TRP A 25 0.58 8.18 -21.53
CA TRP A 25 0.83 9.44 -20.81
C TRP A 25 -0.45 10.28 -20.61
N ASP A 26 -1.50 10.02 -21.39
CA ASP A 26 -2.77 10.75 -21.29
C ASP A 26 -3.58 10.29 -20.07
N VAL A 27 -3.41 9.03 -19.64
CA VAL A 27 -4.26 8.38 -18.63
C VAL A 27 -4.29 9.16 -17.31
N ALA A 28 -3.12 9.56 -16.79
CA ALA A 28 -3.05 10.29 -15.53
C ALA A 28 -3.76 11.65 -15.62
N TYR A 29 -3.52 12.39 -16.71
CA TYR A 29 -4.13 13.70 -16.94
C TYR A 29 -5.66 13.62 -17.05
N TYR A 30 -6.18 12.73 -17.90
CA TYR A 30 -7.64 12.59 -18.06
C TYR A 30 -8.32 11.95 -16.85
N SER A 31 -7.63 11.08 -16.12
CA SER A 31 -8.12 10.54 -14.84
C SER A 31 -8.32 11.68 -13.84
N ASP A 32 -7.36 12.59 -13.67
CA ASP A 32 -7.52 13.72 -12.77
C ASP A 32 -8.63 14.69 -13.19
N LEU A 33 -8.76 14.93 -14.50
CA LEU A 33 -9.84 15.73 -15.05
C LEU A 33 -11.23 15.12 -14.81
N LEU A 34 -11.36 13.81 -14.97
CA LEU A 34 -12.61 13.08 -14.75
C LEU A 34 -12.90 12.96 -13.25
N LYS A 35 -11.89 12.77 -12.40
CA LYS A 35 -12.01 12.71 -10.94
C LYS A 35 -12.61 13.99 -10.38
N ARG A 36 -12.18 15.16 -10.88
CA ARG A 36 -12.76 16.46 -10.50
C ARG A 36 -14.21 16.65 -10.97
N GLU A 37 -14.57 16.11 -12.13
CA GLU A 37 -15.89 16.26 -12.73
C GLU A 37 -16.92 15.30 -12.11
N GLU A 38 -16.55 14.03 -11.95
CA GLU A 38 -17.46 12.96 -11.53
C GLU A 38 -17.53 12.80 -10.00
N LEU A 39 -16.43 13.09 -9.28
CA LEU A 39 -16.35 12.92 -7.82
C LEU A 39 -16.27 14.24 -7.06
N SER A 40 -16.28 15.40 -7.73
CA SER A 40 -16.04 16.71 -7.11
C SER A 40 -14.75 16.77 -6.26
N PHE A 41 -13.77 15.89 -6.55
CA PHE A 41 -12.60 15.71 -5.70
C PHE A 41 -11.41 16.55 -6.17
N ASP A 42 -10.90 17.42 -5.28
CA ASP A 42 -9.75 18.28 -5.53
C ASP A 42 -8.60 17.98 -4.55
N ASP A 43 -7.61 17.20 -5.01
CA ASP A 43 -6.41 16.86 -4.24
C ASP A 43 -5.70 18.07 -3.61
N GLU A 44 -5.71 19.23 -4.30
CA GLU A 44 -5.01 20.42 -3.82
C GLU A 44 -5.70 21.08 -2.63
N LYS A 45 -7.02 20.95 -2.53
CA LYS A 45 -7.79 21.36 -1.34
C LYS A 45 -7.74 20.31 -0.25
N VAL A 46 -7.86 19.03 -0.63
CA VAL A 46 -7.90 17.93 0.33
C VAL A 46 -6.59 17.79 1.10
N LYS A 47 -5.44 18.04 0.47
CA LYS A 47 -4.13 18.01 1.16
C LYS A 47 -4.00 19.03 2.29
N GLU A 48 -4.79 20.11 2.27
CA GLU A 48 -4.79 21.12 3.35
C GLU A 48 -5.21 20.53 4.70
N PHE A 49 -5.87 19.37 4.70
CA PHE A 49 -6.31 18.66 5.90
C PHE A 49 -5.33 17.60 6.39
N PHE A 50 -4.19 17.42 5.72
CA PHE A 50 -3.19 16.41 6.07
C PHE A 50 -1.79 17.00 6.21
N PRO A 51 -1.56 17.93 7.17
CA PRO A 51 -0.20 18.36 7.50
C PRO A 51 0.60 17.16 8.03
N LEU A 52 1.77 16.90 7.45
CA LEU A 52 2.55 15.66 7.61
C LEU A 52 2.74 15.25 9.07
N GLU A 53 3.37 16.11 9.88
CA GLU A 53 3.71 15.78 11.27
C GLU A 53 2.47 15.44 12.11
N GLY A 54 1.45 16.32 12.08
CA GLY A 54 0.22 16.07 12.82
C GLY A 54 -0.56 14.87 12.28
N THR A 55 -0.46 14.56 10.99
CA THR A 55 -1.12 13.39 10.40
C THR A 55 -0.47 12.11 10.90
N ILE A 56 0.86 12.03 10.92
CA ILE A 56 1.61 10.91 11.51
C ILE A 56 1.19 10.71 12.97
N GLU A 57 1.20 11.77 13.79
CA GLU A 57 0.83 11.68 15.21
C GLU A 57 -0.59 11.12 15.39
N ARG A 58 -1.54 11.56 14.57
CA ARG A 58 -2.93 11.07 14.62
C ARG A 58 -3.06 9.63 14.13
N MET A 59 -2.29 9.23 13.12
CA MET A 59 -2.22 7.83 12.67
C MET A 59 -1.66 6.93 13.78
N LEU A 60 -0.56 7.34 14.42
CA LEU A 60 0.03 6.61 15.55
C LEU A 60 -0.95 6.53 16.72
N ALA A 61 -1.72 7.58 17.01
CA ALA A 61 -2.76 7.55 18.04
C ALA A 61 -3.89 6.56 17.71
N VAL A 62 -4.27 6.41 16.44
CA VAL A 62 -5.21 5.35 16.01
C VAL A 62 -4.61 3.99 16.31
N TYR A 63 -3.37 3.73 15.88
CA TYR A 63 -2.68 2.47 16.16
C TYR A 63 -2.51 2.21 17.66
N SER A 64 -2.28 3.25 18.47
CA SER A 64 -2.22 3.14 19.92
C SER A 64 -3.50 2.56 20.51
N SER A 65 -4.65 3.17 20.16
CA SER A 65 -5.95 2.70 20.63
C SER A 65 -6.37 1.35 20.06
N PHE A 66 -5.94 1.06 18.82
CA PHE A 66 -6.34 -0.13 18.09
C PHE A 66 -5.51 -1.36 18.51
N LEU A 67 -4.19 -1.23 18.60
CA LEU A 67 -3.26 -2.34 18.84
C LEU A 67 -2.72 -2.40 20.28
N GLY A 68 -3.10 -1.45 21.15
CA GLY A 68 -2.59 -1.38 22.52
C GLY A 68 -1.10 -1.03 22.58
N LEU A 69 -0.70 -0.02 21.81
CA LEU A 69 0.66 0.48 21.70
C LEU A 69 0.75 1.92 22.21
N GLU A 70 1.94 2.34 22.62
CA GLU A 70 2.25 3.72 23.00
C GLU A 70 3.51 4.15 22.23
N PHE A 71 3.45 5.29 21.55
CA PHE A 71 4.56 5.81 20.76
C PHE A 71 5.14 7.05 21.44
N GLU A 72 6.33 6.91 22.02
CA GLU A 72 7.03 8.00 22.71
C GLU A 72 8.20 8.47 21.85
N ARG A 73 8.16 9.73 21.40
CA ARG A 73 9.30 10.31 20.67
C ARG A 73 10.54 10.28 21.58
N SER A 74 11.66 9.81 21.05
CA SER A 74 12.90 9.65 21.80
C SER A 74 14.08 10.28 21.07
N ASP A 75 14.62 11.35 21.66
CA ASP A 75 15.86 11.98 21.18
C ASP A 75 17.12 11.24 21.66
N ALA A 76 16.96 10.27 22.58
CA ALA A 76 18.05 9.44 23.11
C ALA A 76 18.45 8.30 22.16
N LEU A 77 17.56 7.89 21.25
CA LEU A 77 17.87 6.87 20.26
C LEU A 77 18.87 7.39 19.22
N PRO A 78 19.88 6.59 18.82
CA PRO A 78 20.84 6.98 17.80
C PRO A 78 20.17 7.12 16.45
N ARG A 79 20.56 8.16 15.69
CA ARG A 79 19.99 8.49 14.38
C ARG A 79 21.11 8.71 13.36
N TRP A 80 20.89 8.30 12.13
CA TRP A 80 21.84 8.51 11.02
C TRP A 80 21.72 9.88 10.36
N HIS A 81 20.63 10.62 10.63
CA HIS A 81 20.39 11.95 10.09
C HIS A 81 19.54 12.77 11.06
N GLU A 82 19.72 14.10 11.08
CA GLU A 82 19.05 15.00 12.03
C GLU A 82 17.53 15.07 11.84
N GLU A 83 17.08 14.94 10.58
CA GLU A 83 15.66 14.94 10.20
C GLU A 83 14.93 13.61 10.49
N VAL A 84 15.66 12.58 10.95
CA VAL A 84 15.02 11.32 11.35
C VAL A 84 14.35 11.52 12.71
N VAL A 85 13.09 11.12 12.80
CA VAL A 85 12.36 11.09 14.07
C VAL A 85 12.32 9.65 14.57
N ALA A 86 12.66 9.43 15.84
CA ALA A 86 12.66 8.10 16.44
C ALA A 86 11.60 8.02 17.56
N PHE A 87 10.96 6.87 17.68
CA PHE A 87 9.97 6.54 18.69
C PHE A 87 10.39 5.28 19.44
N GLU A 88 10.39 5.35 20.76
CA GLU A 88 10.32 4.17 21.62
C GLU A 88 8.86 3.72 21.69
N VAL A 89 8.61 2.46 21.34
CA VAL A 89 7.26 1.90 21.30
C VAL A 89 7.06 1.02 22.51
N ARG A 90 6.01 1.28 23.28
CA ARG A 90 5.67 0.55 24.50
C ARG A 90 4.34 -0.18 24.39
N SER A 91 4.17 -1.20 25.22
CA SER A 91 2.91 -1.90 25.43
C SER A 91 2.92 -2.52 26.82
N HIS A 92 1.82 -2.39 27.56
CA HIS A 92 1.67 -2.95 28.93
C HIS A 92 2.82 -2.56 29.88
N GLY A 93 3.33 -1.33 29.76
CA GLY A 93 4.40 -0.78 30.60
C GLY A 93 5.83 -1.19 30.21
N GLY A 94 6.03 -1.98 29.15
CA GLY A 94 7.35 -2.40 28.65
C GLY A 94 7.64 -1.90 27.24
N VAL A 95 8.92 -1.73 26.90
CA VAL A 95 9.36 -1.43 25.53
C VAL A 95 9.16 -2.66 24.65
N VAL A 96 8.49 -2.49 23.52
CA VAL A 96 8.20 -3.55 22.54
C VAL A 96 8.86 -3.31 21.19
N GLY A 97 9.48 -2.15 20.94
CA GLY A 97 10.24 -1.90 19.72
C GLY A 97 10.63 -0.46 19.51
N HIS A 98 11.30 -0.19 18.40
CA HIS A 98 11.69 1.15 17.98
C HIS A 98 11.22 1.43 16.54
N LEU A 99 10.61 2.59 16.34
CA LEU A 99 10.16 3.06 15.02
C LEU A 99 10.93 4.32 14.64
N TYR A 100 11.52 4.33 13.45
CA TYR A 100 12.17 5.50 12.87
C TYR A 100 11.37 6.01 11.68
N LEU A 101 11.24 7.32 11.54
CA LEU A 101 10.59 7.97 10.41
C LEU A 101 11.62 8.84 9.69
N ASP A 102 11.93 8.48 8.45
CA ASP A 102 12.84 9.20 7.56
C ASP A 102 12.08 9.69 6.33
N GLN A 103 11.47 10.88 6.43
CA GLN A 103 10.37 11.27 5.55
C GLN A 103 10.76 12.14 4.35
N PHE A 104 11.88 12.86 4.41
CA PHE A 104 12.22 13.88 3.41
C PHE A 104 13.29 13.42 2.40
N PRO A 105 13.22 13.85 1.13
CA PRO A 105 14.24 13.54 0.14
C PRO A 105 15.54 14.27 0.45
N ARG A 106 16.67 13.60 0.14
CA ARG A 106 18.03 14.17 0.18
C ARG A 106 18.96 13.34 -0.69
N ASP A 107 20.08 13.94 -1.11
CA ASP A 107 21.07 13.27 -1.94
C ASP A 107 21.55 11.95 -1.32
N GLY A 108 21.60 10.89 -2.13
CA GLY A 108 22.02 9.55 -1.72
C GLY A 108 20.98 8.74 -0.93
N LYS A 109 19.81 9.30 -0.58
CA LYS A 109 18.72 8.55 0.05
C LYS A 109 17.97 7.68 -0.97
N PHE A 110 17.48 6.53 -0.52
CA PHE A 110 16.60 5.66 -1.30
C PHE A 110 15.32 6.40 -1.75
N GLY A 111 15.02 6.34 -3.05
CA GLY A 111 14.02 7.19 -3.70
C GLY A 111 12.55 6.71 -3.63
N HIS A 112 12.29 5.52 -3.09
CA HIS A 112 10.92 4.98 -2.94
C HIS A 112 10.46 4.99 -1.49
N GLN A 113 9.17 4.79 -1.28
CA GLN A 113 8.59 4.59 0.04
C GLN A 113 8.67 3.10 0.40
N MET A 114 9.13 2.79 1.61
CA MET A 114 9.12 1.43 2.17
C MET A 114 9.40 1.44 3.68
N ILE A 115 8.94 0.41 4.38
CA ILE A 115 9.50 -0.01 5.66
C ILE A 115 10.74 -0.88 5.45
N VAL A 116 11.79 -0.62 6.23
CA VAL A 116 12.95 -1.50 6.36
C VAL A 116 13.06 -1.95 7.82
N PRO A 117 13.01 -3.25 8.11
CA PRO A 117 13.37 -3.73 9.44
C PRO A 117 14.89 -3.64 9.64
N LEU A 118 15.29 -3.06 10.76
CA LEU A 118 16.68 -2.81 11.15
C LEU A 118 17.20 -3.87 12.11
N ALA A 119 16.32 -4.41 12.96
CA ALA A 119 16.66 -5.46 13.92
C ALA A 119 15.45 -6.39 14.15
N PRO A 120 15.67 -7.72 14.25
CA PRO A 120 14.61 -8.67 14.58
C PRO A 120 14.28 -8.66 16.07
N SER A 121 13.07 -9.14 16.41
CA SER A 121 12.79 -9.52 17.80
C SER A 121 13.16 -10.98 18.06
N PHE A 122 13.73 -11.26 19.22
CA PHE A 122 13.99 -12.62 19.69
C PHE A 122 14.21 -12.63 21.20
N VAL A 123 14.23 -13.82 21.81
CA VAL A 123 14.67 -14.00 23.19
C VAL A 123 16.07 -14.55 23.18
N ASP A 124 17.01 -13.83 23.80
CA ASP A 124 18.38 -14.29 23.97
C ASP A 124 18.38 -15.53 24.89
N SER A 125 18.93 -16.63 24.39
CA SER A 125 18.92 -17.92 25.11
C SER A 125 19.83 -17.94 26.33
N SER A 126 20.84 -17.07 26.39
CA SER A 126 21.79 -16.99 27.50
C SER A 126 21.27 -16.14 28.66
N THR A 127 20.50 -15.08 28.36
CA THR A 127 19.98 -14.15 29.38
C THR A 127 18.48 -14.31 29.64
N GLY A 128 17.75 -14.91 28.71
CA GLY A 128 16.28 -14.96 28.73
C GLY A 128 15.61 -13.61 28.42
N VAL A 129 16.38 -12.58 28.09
CA VAL A 129 15.88 -11.22 27.82
C VAL A 129 15.42 -11.11 26.37
N ARG A 130 14.30 -10.43 26.14
CA ARG A 130 13.82 -10.12 24.79
C ARG A 130 14.64 -8.97 24.19
N CYS A 131 15.21 -9.21 23.02
CA CYS A 131 15.65 -8.16 22.10
C CYS A 131 14.43 -7.65 21.33
N VAL A 132 14.18 -6.34 21.42
CA VAL A 132 13.05 -5.69 20.76
C VAL A 132 13.40 -5.36 19.30
N PRO A 133 12.43 -5.45 18.36
CA PRO A 133 12.66 -5.13 16.97
C PRO A 133 12.85 -3.63 16.77
N ALA A 134 13.47 -3.26 15.64
CA ALA A 134 13.51 -1.89 15.17
C ALA A 134 13.20 -1.86 13.67
N CYS A 135 12.49 -0.83 13.21
CA CYS A 135 12.21 -0.62 11.80
C CYS A 135 12.19 0.86 11.45
N VAL A 136 12.38 1.18 10.17
CA VAL A 136 12.33 2.54 9.65
C VAL A 136 11.32 2.65 8.53
N ASN A 137 10.46 3.67 8.57
CA ASN A 137 9.73 4.15 7.41
C ASN A 137 10.58 5.14 6.64
N ILE A 138 10.98 4.74 5.43
CA ILE A 138 11.68 5.59 4.47
C ILE A 138 10.63 6.12 3.50
N SER A 139 10.53 7.44 3.38
CA SER A 139 9.66 8.11 2.42
C SER A 139 10.35 9.31 1.77
N ASN A 140 9.72 9.88 0.73
CA ASN A 140 10.22 11.06 0.00
C ASN A 140 9.11 12.11 -0.15
N LEU A 141 8.54 12.49 1.00
CA LEU A 141 7.38 13.38 1.09
C LEU A 141 7.79 14.86 0.89
N PRO A 142 6.83 15.74 0.54
CA PRO A 142 7.09 17.16 0.36
C PRO A 142 7.75 17.79 1.59
N ARG A 143 8.63 18.76 1.36
CA ARG A 143 9.22 19.56 2.43
C ARG A 143 8.27 20.71 2.82
N PRO A 144 8.33 21.20 4.06
CA PRO A 144 7.67 22.46 4.43
C PRO A 144 8.17 23.63 3.58
N GLU A 145 7.27 24.58 3.27
CA GLU A 145 7.57 25.78 2.50
C GLU A 145 7.33 27.02 3.37
N GLY A 146 8.41 27.57 3.95
CA GLY A 146 8.33 28.72 4.85
C GLY A 146 7.46 28.42 6.07
N ALA A 147 6.34 29.14 6.22
CA ALA A 147 5.38 28.93 7.30
C ALA A 147 4.31 27.85 7.00
N LYS A 148 4.28 27.31 5.77
CA LYS A 148 3.33 26.26 5.39
C LYS A 148 3.96 24.89 5.67
N PRO A 149 3.31 24.03 6.49
CA PRO A 149 3.84 22.69 6.74
C PRO A 149 3.81 21.85 5.46
N ALA A 150 4.58 20.76 5.45
CA ALA A 150 4.43 19.73 4.43
C ALA A 150 3.00 19.19 4.44
N LEU A 151 2.33 19.17 3.28
CA LEU A 151 0.95 18.72 3.13
C LEU A 151 0.92 17.45 2.30
N LEU A 152 0.23 16.42 2.79
CA LEU A 152 0.07 15.14 2.11
C LEU A 152 -1.14 15.16 1.21
N ARG A 153 -0.96 14.78 -0.05
CA ARG A 153 -2.07 14.34 -0.90
C ARG A 153 -2.72 13.10 -0.28
N PHE A 154 -3.99 12.86 -0.60
CA PHE A 154 -4.70 11.70 -0.06
C PHE A 154 -3.98 10.39 -0.38
N GLY A 155 -3.48 10.22 -1.61
CA GLY A 155 -2.69 9.04 -1.98
C GLY A 155 -1.41 8.87 -1.14
N GLU A 156 -0.71 9.95 -0.80
CA GLU A 156 0.48 9.88 0.06
C GLU A 156 0.13 9.52 1.51
N MET A 157 -1.01 10.03 2.01
CA MET A 157 -1.56 9.67 3.31
C MET A 157 -1.96 8.18 3.37
N GLN A 158 -2.55 7.67 2.29
CA GLN A 158 -2.90 6.25 2.15
C GLN A 158 -1.65 5.37 2.11
N THR A 159 -0.62 5.72 1.32
CA THR A 159 0.64 4.97 1.31
C THR A 159 1.34 5.02 2.67
N LEU A 160 1.28 6.14 3.39
CA LEU A 160 1.82 6.20 4.75
C LEU A 160 1.08 5.24 5.71
N PHE A 161 -0.24 5.07 5.57
CA PHE A 161 -0.99 4.04 6.33
C PHE A 161 -0.52 2.63 6.01
N HIS A 162 -0.35 2.33 4.71
CA HIS A 162 0.17 1.06 4.23
C HIS A 162 1.52 0.73 4.89
N GLU A 163 2.47 1.65 4.81
CA GLU A 163 3.79 1.44 5.38
C GLU A 163 3.76 1.37 6.91
N LEU A 164 2.94 2.18 7.59
CA LEU A 164 2.79 2.02 9.03
C LEU A 164 2.20 0.65 9.41
N GLY A 165 1.37 0.05 8.56
CA GLY A 165 0.89 -1.32 8.76
C GLY A 165 2.01 -2.36 8.75
N HIS A 166 2.96 -2.21 7.83
CA HIS A 166 4.21 -2.98 7.83
C HIS A 166 5.03 -2.77 9.12
N ALA A 167 5.14 -1.52 9.59
CA ALA A 167 5.81 -1.23 10.85
C ALA A 167 5.09 -1.89 12.05
N MET A 168 3.76 -1.90 12.05
CA MET A 168 3.00 -2.59 13.11
C MET A 168 3.24 -4.09 13.09
N HIS A 169 3.38 -4.72 11.91
CA HIS A 169 3.73 -6.13 11.81
C HIS A 169 5.11 -6.42 12.42
N CYS A 170 6.10 -5.55 12.19
CA CYS A 170 7.40 -5.64 12.88
C CYS A 170 7.29 -5.49 14.40
N LEU A 171 6.57 -4.46 14.87
CA LEU A 171 6.55 -4.06 16.29
C LEU A 171 5.68 -4.98 17.15
N CYS A 172 4.63 -5.58 16.59
CA CYS A 172 3.69 -6.41 17.33
C CYS A 172 4.15 -7.86 17.49
N THR A 173 5.25 -8.28 16.85
CA THR A 173 5.72 -9.66 16.89
C THR A 173 5.94 -10.15 18.33
N SER A 174 5.44 -11.35 18.61
CA SER A 174 5.51 -12.00 19.93
C SER A 174 6.43 -13.22 19.92
N THR A 175 6.91 -13.63 18.75
CA THR A 175 7.80 -14.79 18.60
C THR A 175 9.09 -14.62 19.40
N ARG A 176 9.67 -15.75 19.78
CA ARG A 176 10.95 -15.81 20.50
C ARG A 176 12.13 -16.07 19.56
N PHE A 177 11.86 -16.38 18.29
CA PHE A 177 12.87 -16.80 17.31
C PHE A 177 13.15 -15.69 16.31
N GLY A 178 14.40 -15.24 16.23
CA GLY A 178 14.80 -14.12 15.36
C GLY A 178 14.53 -14.37 13.88
N ALA A 179 14.75 -15.59 13.38
CA ALA A 179 14.45 -15.93 11.99
C ALA A 179 12.94 -15.85 11.66
N LEU A 180 12.07 -16.03 12.67
CA LEU A 180 10.61 -16.06 12.47
C LEU A 180 9.92 -14.74 12.82
N SER A 181 10.66 -13.73 13.30
CA SER A 181 10.11 -12.41 13.65
C SER A 181 10.11 -11.40 12.52
N TRP A 182 10.69 -11.74 11.37
CA TRP A 182 10.70 -10.87 10.21
C TRP A 182 9.31 -10.81 9.57
N ALA A 183 8.82 -9.61 9.34
CA ALA A 183 7.62 -9.37 8.56
C ALA A 183 7.86 -9.49 7.04
N TRP A 184 9.12 -9.65 6.60
CA TRP A 184 9.53 -9.90 5.21
C TRP A 184 10.14 -11.28 5.07
N PRO A 185 9.98 -11.94 3.90
CA PRO A 185 10.63 -13.21 3.64
C PRO A 185 12.15 -13.03 3.58
N MET A 186 12.86 -14.03 4.10
CA MET A 186 14.32 -14.03 4.15
C MET A 186 14.95 -14.80 2.98
N VAL A 187 14.48 -14.65 1.74
CA VAL A 187 14.96 -15.46 0.59
C VAL A 187 16.50 -15.35 0.41
N PRO A 188 17.24 -16.47 0.21
CA PRO A 188 16.80 -17.87 0.15
C PRO A 188 16.80 -18.61 1.50
N TRP A 189 17.03 -17.91 2.60
CA TRP A 189 17.07 -18.46 3.95
C TRP A 189 15.66 -18.74 4.50
N PRO A 190 15.51 -19.78 5.34
CA PRO A 190 14.27 -20.01 6.04
C PRO A 190 14.06 -18.92 7.10
N GLY A 191 13.02 -18.12 6.91
CA GLY A 191 12.67 -17.07 7.85
C GLY A 191 11.74 -16.05 7.23
N GLY A 192 11.04 -15.33 8.10
CA GLY A 192 10.01 -14.38 7.71
C GLY A 192 8.76 -15.00 7.10
N VAL A 193 7.71 -14.18 6.99
CA VAL A 193 6.43 -14.60 6.40
C VAL A 193 6.56 -14.86 4.90
N GLU A 194 5.60 -15.55 4.32
CA GLU A 194 5.57 -15.83 2.89
C GLU A 194 5.47 -14.54 2.05
N GLN A 195 6.10 -14.55 0.86
CA GLN A 195 6.14 -13.38 -0.03
C GLN A 195 4.73 -12.90 -0.44
N ASP A 196 3.80 -13.82 -0.62
CA ASP A 196 2.41 -13.56 -0.96
C ASP A 196 1.51 -13.26 0.26
N PHE A 197 2.06 -13.35 1.48
CA PHE A 197 1.41 -12.95 2.73
C PHE A 197 1.93 -11.62 3.28
N LEU A 198 3.17 -11.24 3.00
CA LEU A 198 3.85 -10.01 3.44
C LEU A 198 2.92 -8.78 3.40
N GLU A 199 2.22 -8.57 2.29
CA GLU A 199 1.40 -7.39 2.05
C GLU A 199 -0.01 -7.46 2.66
N VAL A 200 -0.43 -8.63 3.18
CA VAL A 200 -1.79 -8.80 3.70
C VAL A 200 -2.09 -7.84 4.86
N PRO A 201 -1.23 -7.70 5.89
CA PRO A 201 -1.54 -6.83 7.02
C PRO A 201 -1.49 -5.34 6.68
N SER A 202 -0.49 -4.90 5.90
CA SER A 202 -0.36 -3.51 5.44
C SER A 202 -1.57 -3.08 4.62
N MET A 203 -1.97 -3.88 3.63
CA MET A 203 -3.11 -3.58 2.75
C MET A 203 -4.47 -3.68 3.47
N ALA A 204 -4.58 -4.46 4.55
CA ALA A 204 -5.80 -4.51 5.37
C ALA A 204 -5.96 -3.23 6.20
N LEU A 205 -4.88 -2.73 6.78
CA LEU A 205 -4.84 -1.49 7.56
C LEU A 205 -4.95 -0.25 6.67
N GLU A 206 -4.35 -0.27 5.48
CA GLU A 206 -4.44 0.80 4.49
C GLU A 206 -5.89 1.17 4.16
N LYS A 207 -6.79 0.19 4.10
CA LYS A 207 -8.21 0.39 3.79
C LYS A 207 -8.92 1.29 4.81
N PHE A 208 -8.36 1.45 6.01
CA PHE A 208 -8.91 2.37 7.01
C PHE A 208 -8.87 3.81 6.48
N ALA A 209 -7.89 4.16 5.63
CA ALA A 209 -7.69 5.51 5.10
C ALA A 209 -8.92 6.08 4.40
N CYS A 210 -9.80 5.22 3.89
CA CYS A 210 -11.04 5.60 3.19
C CYS A 210 -12.28 5.65 4.10
N GLU A 211 -12.14 5.29 5.38
CA GLU A 211 -13.28 5.17 6.30
C GLU A 211 -13.62 6.51 6.96
N PRO A 212 -14.90 6.95 6.93
CA PRO A 212 -15.31 8.24 7.49
C PRO A 212 -14.89 8.44 8.95
N GLU A 213 -15.02 7.39 9.77
CA GLU A 213 -14.64 7.44 11.18
C GLU A 213 -13.13 7.69 11.35
N LEU A 214 -12.30 7.07 10.51
CA LEU A 214 -10.86 7.30 10.55
C LEU A 214 -10.51 8.70 10.04
N LEU A 215 -11.06 9.10 8.89
CA LEU A 215 -10.83 10.42 8.30
C LEU A 215 -11.13 11.54 9.30
N ALA A 216 -12.22 11.41 10.08
CA ALA A 216 -12.55 12.35 11.15
C ALA A 216 -11.50 12.43 12.27
N ARG A 217 -10.78 11.33 12.54
CA ARG A 217 -9.70 11.27 13.54
C ARG A 217 -8.38 11.83 13.03
N VAL A 218 -8.05 11.61 11.75
CA VAL A 218 -6.71 11.93 11.21
C VAL A 218 -6.64 13.25 10.44
N SER A 219 -7.76 13.75 9.91
CA SER A 219 -7.79 15.00 9.13
C SER A 219 -7.89 16.24 10.04
N ARG A 220 -7.03 17.24 9.82
CA ARG A 220 -7.08 18.56 10.46
C ARG A 220 -6.51 19.60 9.50
N HIS A 221 -7.23 20.69 9.27
CA HIS A 221 -6.75 21.76 8.41
C HIS A 221 -5.45 22.37 8.95
N TYR A 222 -4.47 22.61 8.07
CA TYR A 222 -3.11 23.02 8.42
C TYR A 222 -3.02 24.38 9.13
N SER A 223 -4.06 25.23 9.01
CA SER A 223 -4.11 26.52 9.70
C SER A 223 -4.17 26.39 11.23
N GLY A 224 -4.59 25.23 11.75
CA GLY A 224 -4.66 24.97 13.19
C GLY A 224 -5.66 25.83 13.98
N LYS A 225 -6.47 26.66 13.30
CA LYS A 225 -7.42 27.56 13.96
C LYS A 225 -8.60 26.78 14.54
N PRO A 226 -9.16 27.18 15.71
CA PRO A 226 -10.31 26.50 16.31
C PRO A 226 -11.55 26.44 15.40
N ASP A 227 -11.71 27.43 14.52
CA ASP A 227 -12.78 27.59 13.54
C ASP A 227 -12.39 27.08 12.13
N ALA A 228 -11.23 26.43 11.99
CA ALA A 228 -10.80 25.90 10.71
C ALA A 228 -11.80 24.86 10.19
N PRO A 229 -11.98 24.76 8.86
CA PRO A 229 -12.90 23.79 8.29
C PRO A 229 -12.48 22.37 8.67
N ARG A 230 -13.46 21.47 8.72
CA ARG A 230 -13.26 20.02 8.68
C ARG A 230 -13.45 19.54 7.25
N LEU A 231 -13.02 18.33 6.95
CA LEU A 231 -13.47 17.66 5.72
C LEU A 231 -15.00 17.58 5.77
N ASP A 232 -15.65 18.09 4.73
CA ASP A 232 -17.10 18.02 4.60
C ASP A 232 -17.55 16.62 4.14
N ASP A 233 -18.84 16.33 4.31
CA ASP A 233 -19.41 15.02 3.98
C ASP A 233 -19.31 14.70 2.48
N GLU A 234 -19.34 15.73 1.61
CA GLU A 234 -19.16 15.57 0.16
C GLU A 234 -17.74 15.06 -0.15
N THR A 235 -16.72 15.68 0.44
CA THR A 235 -15.32 15.28 0.28
C THR A 235 -15.06 13.91 0.88
N VAL A 236 -15.64 13.60 2.05
CA VAL A 236 -15.53 12.26 2.66
C VAL A 236 -16.19 11.20 1.77
N GLY A 237 -17.38 11.49 1.21
CA GLY A 237 -18.04 10.62 0.25
C GLY A 237 -17.22 10.43 -1.04
N ALA A 238 -16.60 11.49 -1.53
CA ALA A 238 -15.71 11.44 -2.69
C ALA A 238 -14.47 10.58 -2.42
N ILE A 239 -13.85 10.70 -1.24
CA ILE A 239 -12.74 9.83 -0.82
C ILE A 239 -13.18 8.36 -0.81
N LYS A 240 -14.36 8.06 -0.26
CA LYS A 240 -14.89 6.68 -0.27
C LYS A 240 -15.10 6.18 -1.70
N ALA A 241 -15.57 7.03 -2.60
CA ALA A 241 -15.73 6.70 -4.01
C ALA A 241 -14.39 6.42 -4.72
N LEU A 242 -13.26 6.96 -4.23
CA LEU A 242 -11.92 6.67 -4.79
C LEU A 242 -11.55 5.18 -4.70
N GLU A 243 -12.12 4.42 -3.76
CA GLU A 243 -11.88 2.96 -3.67
C GLU A 243 -12.29 2.22 -4.96
N LYS A 244 -13.24 2.76 -5.71
CA LYS A 244 -13.73 2.19 -6.98
C LYS A 244 -13.24 2.97 -8.19
N TRP A 245 -12.49 4.06 -7.97
CA TRP A 245 -12.05 4.94 -9.03
C TRP A 245 -11.09 4.23 -9.97
N MET A 246 -11.46 4.13 -11.26
CA MET A 246 -10.62 3.55 -12.31
C MET A 246 -10.10 2.13 -12.00
N VAL A 247 -10.80 1.38 -11.14
CA VAL A 247 -10.34 0.08 -10.64
C VAL A 247 -10.06 -0.93 -11.76
N GLY A 248 -10.84 -0.90 -12.84
CA GLY A 248 -10.58 -1.74 -14.01
C GLY A 248 -9.23 -1.43 -14.69
N VAL A 249 -8.89 -0.15 -14.83
CA VAL A 249 -7.62 0.26 -15.46
C VAL A 249 -6.44 -0.06 -14.56
N SER A 250 -6.54 0.21 -13.25
CA SER A 250 -5.46 -0.10 -12.31
C SER A 250 -5.23 -1.60 -12.19
N GLN A 251 -6.29 -2.41 -12.05
CA GLN A 251 -6.18 -3.86 -11.95
C GLN A 251 -5.68 -4.50 -13.25
N SER A 252 -6.14 -4.04 -14.43
CA SER A 252 -5.60 -4.51 -15.71
C SER A 252 -4.10 -4.26 -15.84
N LYS A 253 -3.64 -3.07 -15.44
CA LYS A 253 -2.20 -2.75 -15.44
C LYS A 253 -1.44 -3.64 -14.46
N PHE A 254 -1.96 -3.80 -13.25
CA PHE A 254 -1.35 -4.64 -12.23
C PHE A 254 -1.21 -6.10 -12.69
N PHE A 255 -2.30 -6.71 -13.19
CA PHE A 255 -2.28 -8.09 -13.70
C PHE A 255 -1.36 -8.25 -14.90
N ALA A 256 -1.28 -7.26 -15.79
CA ALA A 256 -0.32 -7.28 -16.89
C ALA A 256 1.12 -7.32 -16.39
N MET A 257 1.45 -6.50 -15.39
CA MET A 257 2.79 -6.45 -14.80
C MET A 257 3.13 -7.74 -14.04
N ALA A 258 2.18 -8.28 -13.25
CA ALA A 258 2.35 -9.56 -12.55
C ALA A 258 2.53 -10.73 -13.53
N LEU A 259 1.76 -10.77 -14.62
CA LEU A 259 1.92 -11.80 -15.64
C LEU A 259 3.26 -11.66 -16.36
N PHE A 260 3.67 -10.44 -16.71
CA PHE A 260 4.98 -10.22 -17.31
C PHE A 260 6.11 -10.70 -16.41
N ASP A 261 6.07 -10.38 -15.11
CA ASP A 261 7.04 -10.82 -14.11
C ASP A 261 7.16 -12.35 -14.08
N LEU A 262 6.03 -13.05 -13.99
CA LEU A 262 6.01 -14.51 -14.04
C LEU A 262 6.57 -15.07 -15.37
N LEU A 263 6.20 -14.49 -16.50
CA LEU A 263 6.69 -14.93 -17.81
C LEU A 263 8.19 -14.71 -17.98
N ALA A 264 8.71 -13.57 -17.49
CA ALA A 264 10.12 -13.22 -17.57
C ALA A 264 10.99 -14.13 -16.69
N HIS A 265 10.49 -14.56 -15.53
CA HIS A 265 11.22 -15.41 -14.59
C HIS A 265 10.98 -16.91 -14.79
N ALA A 266 9.93 -17.31 -15.52
CA ALA A 266 9.64 -18.72 -15.78
C ALA A 266 10.61 -19.38 -16.77
N ARG A 267 11.20 -18.62 -17.70
CA ARG A 267 12.05 -19.15 -18.79
C ARG A 267 13.14 -18.16 -19.19
N ALA A 268 14.25 -18.67 -19.70
CA ALA A 268 15.29 -17.83 -20.30
C ALA A 268 14.83 -17.27 -21.67
N PRO A 269 15.30 -16.07 -22.08
CA PRO A 269 15.06 -15.56 -23.43
C PRO A 269 15.68 -16.46 -24.51
N PRO A 270 15.17 -16.44 -25.75
CA PRO A 270 14.08 -15.58 -26.24
C PRO A 270 12.69 -16.02 -25.76
N TYR A 271 11.80 -15.04 -25.56
CA TYR A 271 10.44 -15.29 -25.04
C TYR A 271 9.43 -15.55 -26.16
N SER A 272 8.25 -16.06 -25.77
CA SER A 272 7.09 -16.20 -26.65
C SER A 272 5.81 -15.76 -25.94
N PHE A 273 4.91 -15.11 -26.66
CA PHE A 273 3.61 -14.67 -26.16
C PHE A 273 2.61 -14.60 -27.31
N GLU A 274 1.42 -15.18 -27.11
CA GLU A 274 0.34 -15.22 -28.13
C GLU A 274 0.76 -15.67 -29.54
N GLY A 275 1.64 -16.66 -29.62
CA GLY A 275 2.11 -17.21 -30.91
C GLY A 275 3.23 -16.41 -31.58
N GLU A 276 3.60 -15.24 -31.03
CA GLU A 276 4.84 -14.54 -31.41
C GLU A 276 6.01 -15.14 -30.61
N SER A 277 7.09 -15.49 -31.29
CA SER A 277 8.31 -16.07 -30.71
C SER A 277 9.53 -15.23 -31.08
N GLY A 278 10.63 -15.39 -30.33
CA GLY A 278 11.84 -14.59 -30.56
C GLY A 278 11.81 -13.23 -29.87
N LEU A 279 10.91 -13.02 -28.90
CA LEU A 279 10.75 -11.76 -28.21
C LEU A 279 11.92 -11.50 -27.26
N SER A 280 12.44 -10.27 -27.29
CA SER A 280 13.25 -9.72 -26.19
C SER A 280 12.40 -9.46 -24.95
N VAL A 281 13.04 -9.24 -23.80
CA VAL A 281 12.35 -8.88 -22.55
C VAL A 281 11.48 -7.63 -22.70
N GLN A 282 11.99 -6.60 -23.41
CA GLN A 282 11.22 -5.38 -23.67
C GLN A 282 10.01 -5.66 -24.56
N GLN A 283 10.17 -6.45 -25.61
CA GLN A 283 9.04 -6.78 -26.49
C GLN A 283 7.99 -7.60 -25.74
N LEU A 284 8.41 -8.56 -24.90
CA LEU A 284 7.50 -9.28 -24.02
C LEU A 284 6.71 -8.31 -23.12
N PHE A 285 7.39 -7.36 -22.47
CA PHE A 285 6.74 -6.34 -21.64
C PHE A 285 5.69 -5.55 -22.41
N VAL A 286 6.05 -5.04 -23.59
CA VAL A 286 5.14 -4.29 -24.46
C VAL A 286 3.92 -5.15 -24.84
N ARG A 287 4.13 -6.38 -25.32
CA ARG A 287 3.02 -7.25 -25.74
C ARG A 287 2.06 -7.57 -24.61
N VAL A 288 2.59 -7.92 -23.43
CA VAL A 288 1.76 -8.24 -22.26
C VAL A 288 0.99 -7.00 -21.81
N THR A 289 1.67 -5.86 -21.65
CA THR A 289 1.03 -4.64 -21.16
C THR A 289 0.00 -4.06 -22.12
N GLU A 290 0.31 -3.98 -23.42
CA GLU A 290 -0.65 -3.49 -24.43
C GLU A 290 -1.88 -4.38 -24.52
N LYS A 291 -1.72 -5.71 -24.45
CA LYS A 291 -2.84 -6.67 -24.53
C LYS A 291 -3.86 -6.44 -23.41
N TYR A 292 -3.40 -6.36 -22.17
CA TYR A 292 -4.30 -6.35 -21.01
C TYR A 292 -4.75 -4.93 -20.62
N THR A 293 -3.96 -3.90 -20.93
CA THR A 293 -4.35 -2.51 -20.64
C THR A 293 -5.07 -1.82 -21.80
N GLY A 294 -4.87 -2.29 -23.03
CA GLY A 294 -5.36 -1.61 -24.24
C GLY A 294 -4.65 -0.29 -24.54
N LEU A 295 -3.59 0.05 -23.79
CA LEU A 295 -2.84 1.30 -23.93
C LEU A 295 -1.54 1.05 -24.70
N PRO A 296 -1.20 1.89 -25.69
CA PRO A 296 0.06 1.78 -26.40
C PRO A 296 1.27 2.04 -25.50
N SER A 297 2.33 1.27 -25.72
CA SER A 297 3.66 1.61 -25.23
C SER A 297 4.29 2.70 -26.09
N LEU A 298 5.03 3.62 -25.47
CA LEU A 298 5.76 4.68 -26.18
C LEU A 298 7.05 4.09 -26.81
N PRO A 299 7.23 4.17 -28.15
CA PRO A 299 8.45 3.69 -28.79
C PRO A 299 9.72 4.32 -28.21
N GLY A 300 10.77 3.51 -28.06
CA GLY A 300 12.06 3.95 -27.48
C GLY A 300 12.11 3.96 -25.95
N THR A 301 11.01 3.66 -25.25
CA THR A 301 11.01 3.52 -23.80
C THR A 301 11.31 2.09 -23.36
N HIS A 302 11.87 1.95 -22.15
CA HIS A 302 12.20 0.67 -21.52
C HIS A 302 11.66 0.60 -20.09
N VAL A 303 10.33 0.66 -19.93
CA VAL A 303 9.68 0.70 -18.60
C VAL A 303 10.08 -0.49 -17.71
N CYS A 304 10.26 -1.68 -18.29
CA CYS A 304 10.70 -2.85 -17.52
C CYS A 304 12.11 -2.66 -16.93
N ALA A 305 12.98 -1.87 -17.57
CA ALA A 305 14.33 -1.59 -17.06
C ALA A 305 14.34 -0.58 -15.91
N SER A 306 13.29 0.25 -15.76
CA SER A 306 13.12 1.16 -14.61
C SER A 306 12.33 0.54 -13.45
N TRP A 307 11.77 -0.65 -13.63
CA TRP A 307 10.91 -1.28 -12.65
C TRP A 307 11.70 -2.23 -11.74
N TYR A 308 12.16 -1.67 -10.61
CA TYR A 308 13.09 -2.33 -9.70
C TYR A 308 12.57 -3.60 -9.01
N HIS A 309 11.24 -3.80 -8.92
CA HIS A 309 10.66 -4.95 -8.23
C HIS A 309 11.16 -6.29 -8.78
N LEU A 310 11.45 -6.34 -10.08
CA LEU A 310 11.97 -7.52 -10.78
C LEU A 310 13.34 -8.00 -10.26
N VAL A 311 14.03 -7.25 -9.40
CA VAL A 311 15.40 -7.56 -8.98
C VAL A 311 15.68 -7.26 -7.50
N ILE A 312 14.63 -7.04 -6.68
CA ILE A 312 14.79 -6.72 -5.25
C ILE A 312 14.08 -7.71 -4.32
N GLY A 313 13.83 -8.94 -4.78
CA GLY A 313 13.13 -9.98 -4.01
C GLY A 313 11.64 -10.12 -4.31
N TYR A 314 11.11 -9.31 -5.24
CA TYR A 314 9.77 -9.51 -5.83
C TYR A 314 9.83 -10.19 -7.20
N ASP A 315 11.00 -10.66 -7.62
CA ASP A 315 11.18 -11.47 -8.83
C ASP A 315 10.32 -12.74 -8.77
N ALA A 316 9.46 -12.92 -9.78
CA ALA A 316 8.41 -13.94 -9.80
C ALA A 316 7.40 -13.87 -8.64
N GLY A 317 7.39 -12.78 -7.89
CA GLY A 317 6.58 -12.56 -6.69
C GLY A 317 5.61 -11.38 -6.81
N TYR A 318 5.60 -10.64 -7.92
CA TYR A 318 4.79 -9.42 -8.02
C TYR A 318 3.28 -9.68 -7.97
N TYR A 319 2.84 -10.89 -8.36
CA TYR A 319 1.45 -11.32 -8.19
C TYR A 319 1.00 -11.31 -6.71
N GLY A 320 1.95 -11.38 -5.77
CA GLY A 320 1.72 -11.37 -4.33
C GLY A 320 0.92 -10.17 -3.84
N TYR A 321 1.06 -8.99 -4.46
CA TYR A 321 0.22 -7.83 -4.13
C TYR A 321 -1.27 -8.06 -4.43
N GLY A 322 -1.59 -8.68 -5.56
CA GLY A 322 -2.98 -8.97 -5.94
C GLY A 322 -3.57 -10.08 -5.08
N TRP A 323 -2.75 -11.09 -4.77
CA TRP A 323 -3.08 -12.16 -3.84
C TRP A 323 -3.35 -11.60 -2.43
N ALA A 324 -2.46 -10.74 -1.94
CA ALA A 324 -2.59 -10.10 -0.66
C ALA A 324 -3.80 -9.16 -0.58
N ASP A 325 -4.12 -8.40 -1.63
CA ASP A 325 -5.29 -7.51 -1.64
C ASP A 325 -6.60 -8.29 -1.47
N VAL A 326 -6.68 -9.52 -2.00
CA VAL A 326 -7.83 -10.41 -1.81
C VAL A 326 -8.03 -10.72 -0.33
N TYR A 327 -7.00 -11.20 0.35
CA TYR A 327 -7.08 -11.53 1.77
C TYR A 327 -7.21 -10.29 2.65
N ALA A 328 -6.54 -9.20 2.30
CA ALA A 328 -6.66 -7.93 2.98
C ALA A 328 -8.10 -7.39 2.94
N ALA A 329 -8.81 -7.55 1.83
CA ALA A 329 -10.23 -7.20 1.73
C ALA A 329 -11.09 -8.06 2.65
N ASP A 330 -10.78 -9.35 2.79
CA ASP A 330 -11.52 -10.28 3.65
C ASP A 330 -11.27 -10.00 5.14
N ILE A 331 -10.00 -9.77 5.55
CA ILE A 331 -9.65 -9.32 6.90
C ILE A 331 -10.37 -7.99 7.20
N PHE A 332 -10.30 -7.03 6.28
CA PHE A 332 -10.94 -5.72 6.47
C PHE A 332 -12.47 -5.84 6.65
N ALA A 333 -13.14 -6.64 5.82
CA ALA A 333 -14.57 -6.90 5.98
C ALA A 333 -14.90 -7.53 7.33
N ALA A 334 -14.08 -8.49 7.79
CA ALA A 334 -14.23 -9.10 9.11
C ALA A 334 -14.01 -8.07 10.24
N MET A 335 -13.00 -7.20 10.15
CA MET A 335 -12.77 -6.12 11.11
C MET A 335 -13.96 -5.15 11.16
N HIS A 336 -14.47 -4.75 9.99
CA HIS A 336 -15.62 -3.85 9.89
C HIS A 336 -16.86 -4.45 10.58
N SER A 337 -17.13 -5.75 10.40
CA SER A 337 -18.26 -6.44 11.05
C SER A 337 -18.14 -6.55 12.58
N ARG A 338 -16.93 -6.43 13.12
CA ARG A 338 -16.61 -6.57 14.55
C ARG A 338 -16.38 -5.22 15.25
N GLY A 339 -16.59 -4.11 14.53
CA GLY A 339 -16.26 -2.77 14.98
C GLY A 339 -14.84 -2.39 14.59
N LEU A 340 -14.72 -1.70 13.44
CA LEU A 340 -13.46 -1.45 12.74
C LEU A 340 -12.34 -0.87 13.63
N LEU A 341 -12.65 0.14 14.45
CA LEU A 341 -11.68 0.83 15.31
C LEU A 341 -11.77 0.42 16.79
N SER A 342 -12.36 -0.75 17.08
CA SER A 342 -12.46 -1.27 18.45
C SER A 342 -11.13 -1.89 18.91
N ALA A 343 -10.81 -1.71 20.19
CA ALA A 343 -9.63 -2.33 20.80
C ALA A 343 -9.70 -3.87 20.75
N GLU A 344 -10.90 -4.47 20.83
CA GLU A 344 -11.08 -5.92 20.70
C GLU A 344 -10.69 -6.41 19.30
N THR A 345 -11.13 -5.72 18.25
CA THR A 345 -10.78 -6.08 16.87
C THR A 345 -9.29 -5.95 16.61
N GLY A 346 -8.67 -4.86 17.06
CA GLY A 346 -7.23 -4.67 16.88
C GLY A 346 -6.38 -5.60 17.74
N GLN A 347 -6.82 -5.96 18.95
CA GLN A 347 -6.17 -7.01 19.75
C GLN A 347 -6.22 -8.37 19.03
N ARG A 348 -7.35 -8.72 18.40
CA ARG A 348 -7.43 -9.95 17.59
C ARG A 348 -6.51 -9.91 16.37
N LEU A 349 -6.41 -8.77 15.68
CA LEU A 349 -5.47 -8.62 14.57
C LEU A 349 -4.03 -8.80 15.05
N ARG A 350 -3.70 -8.19 16.19
CA ARG A 350 -2.40 -8.31 16.83
C ARG A 350 -2.09 -9.76 17.22
N ASP A 351 -3.03 -10.49 17.80
CA ASP A 351 -2.76 -11.83 18.32
C ASP A 351 -2.76 -12.92 17.25
N GLU A 352 -3.58 -12.78 16.20
CA GLU A 352 -3.78 -13.84 15.20
C GLU A 352 -3.01 -13.60 13.89
N ILE A 353 -2.71 -12.35 13.54
CA ILE A 353 -2.02 -12.00 12.30
C ILE A 353 -0.61 -11.46 12.58
N LEU A 354 -0.49 -10.38 13.33
CA LEU A 354 0.79 -9.66 13.46
C LEU A 354 1.77 -10.36 14.42
N GLY A 355 1.28 -10.78 15.58
CA GLY A 355 2.05 -11.30 16.68
C GLY A 355 2.75 -12.63 16.39
N PRO A 356 2.10 -13.60 15.71
CA PRO A 356 2.74 -14.86 15.37
C PRO A 356 3.87 -14.71 14.34
N CYS A 357 3.82 -13.70 13.46
CA CYS A 357 4.68 -13.60 12.28
C CYS A 357 4.81 -14.97 11.57
N ALA A 358 6.02 -15.38 11.22
CA ALA A 358 6.31 -16.59 10.46
C ALA A 358 6.28 -17.89 11.27
N THR A 359 5.70 -17.89 12.48
CA THR A 359 5.63 -19.10 13.31
C THR A 359 4.55 -20.08 12.83
N ARG A 360 3.66 -19.65 11.94
CA ARG A 360 2.65 -20.46 11.27
C ARG A 360 2.49 -20.01 9.82
N PRO A 361 2.05 -20.88 8.91
CA PRO A 361 1.75 -20.48 7.55
C PRO A 361 0.67 -19.39 7.47
N GLY A 362 0.79 -18.47 6.52
CA GLY A 362 -0.16 -17.34 6.36
C GLY A 362 -1.63 -17.78 6.27
N GLY A 363 -1.91 -18.89 5.58
CA GLY A 363 -3.27 -19.46 5.51
C GLY A 363 -3.84 -19.89 6.88
N GLU A 364 -3.00 -20.36 7.80
CA GLU A 364 -3.42 -20.67 9.18
C GLU A 364 -3.72 -19.40 9.99
N LEU A 365 -2.91 -18.35 9.82
CA LEU A 365 -3.14 -17.05 10.44
C LEU A 365 -4.48 -16.45 9.97
N LEU A 366 -4.75 -16.50 8.66
CA LEU A 366 -6.02 -16.08 8.07
C LEU A 366 -7.21 -16.83 8.68
N ARG A 367 -7.13 -18.16 8.73
CA ARG A 367 -8.20 -18.98 9.33
C ARG A 367 -8.44 -18.64 10.80
N ALA A 368 -7.37 -18.44 11.57
CA ALA A 368 -7.48 -18.11 12.98
C ALA A 368 -8.17 -16.75 13.18
N PHE A 369 -7.80 -15.73 12.40
CA PHE A 369 -8.42 -14.42 12.47
C PHE A 369 -9.87 -14.41 11.96
N LEU A 370 -10.13 -15.03 10.81
CA LEU A 370 -11.45 -15.01 10.15
C LEU A 370 -12.45 -15.94 10.85
N GLY A 371 -11.99 -17.06 11.41
CA GLY A 371 -12.84 -18.13 11.94
C GLY A 371 -13.45 -19.02 10.84
N ARG A 372 -12.95 -18.90 9.62
CA ARG A 372 -13.33 -19.65 8.40
C ARG A 372 -12.18 -19.60 7.40
N GLU A 373 -12.28 -20.37 6.31
CA GLU A 373 -11.36 -20.19 5.18
C GLU A 373 -11.49 -18.78 4.58
N PRO A 374 -10.37 -18.20 4.09
CA PRO A 374 -10.39 -16.94 3.36
C PRO A 374 -11.15 -17.09 2.04
N SER A 375 -11.75 -15.99 1.58
CA SER A 375 -12.55 -15.95 0.35
C SER A 375 -12.28 -14.67 -0.44
N SER A 376 -12.55 -14.69 -1.75
CA SER A 376 -12.46 -13.50 -2.60
C SER A 376 -13.72 -12.63 -2.59
N ASP A 377 -14.76 -13.01 -1.83
CA ASP A 377 -16.07 -12.38 -1.89
C ASP A 377 -16.02 -10.88 -1.57
N ALA A 378 -15.29 -10.50 -0.51
CA ALA A 378 -15.12 -9.10 -0.12
C ALA A 378 -14.38 -8.29 -1.19
N TRP A 379 -13.35 -8.87 -1.80
CA TRP A 379 -12.61 -8.24 -2.89
C TRP A 379 -13.47 -8.04 -4.14
N CYS A 380 -14.23 -9.08 -4.53
CA CYS A 380 -15.14 -9.03 -5.67
C CYS A 380 -16.25 -7.98 -5.46
N ALA A 381 -16.88 -7.98 -4.29
CA ALA A 381 -17.91 -6.99 -3.94
C ALA A 381 -17.37 -5.55 -3.96
N ARG A 382 -16.17 -5.33 -3.41
CA ARG A 382 -15.51 -4.02 -3.43
C ARG A 382 -15.25 -3.53 -4.85
N ASN A 383 -14.76 -4.41 -5.73
CA ASN A 383 -14.36 -4.06 -7.09
C ASN A 383 -15.49 -4.19 -8.13
N GLY A 384 -16.72 -4.54 -7.72
CA GLY A 384 -17.86 -4.70 -8.63
C GLY A 384 -17.74 -5.91 -9.57
N VAL A 385 -16.95 -6.91 -9.19
CA VAL A 385 -16.78 -8.16 -9.94
C VAL A 385 -17.87 -9.14 -9.49
N PRO A 386 -18.69 -9.69 -10.40
CA PRO A 386 -19.68 -10.70 -10.03
C PRO A 386 -19.03 -11.92 -9.39
N LEU A 387 -19.59 -12.42 -8.29
CA LEU A 387 -19.19 -13.72 -7.76
C LEU A 387 -19.56 -14.78 -8.80
N GLY A 388 -18.56 -15.47 -9.35
CA GLY A 388 -18.81 -16.57 -10.27
C GLY A 388 -19.63 -17.64 -9.56
N THR A 389 -20.83 -17.95 -10.06
CA THR A 389 -21.70 -18.99 -9.50
C THR A 389 -21.13 -20.41 -9.63
N ASP A 390 -19.94 -20.57 -10.23
CA ASP A 390 -19.24 -21.85 -10.43
C ASP A 390 -17.71 -21.66 -10.47
N ALA A 391 -17.14 -20.95 -9.49
CA ALA A 391 -15.74 -21.19 -9.15
C ALA A 391 -15.72 -22.33 -8.13
N GLY A 392 -15.96 -23.55 -8.62
CA GLY A 392 -15.83 -24.75 -7.81
C GLY A 392 -14.54 -24.66 -7.01
N ALA A 393 -14.68 -24.74 -5.68
CA ALA A 393 -13.60 -24.69 -4.71
C ALA A 393 -12.24 -24.83 -5.37
N ALA A 394 -11.65 -23.70 -5.78
CA ALA A 394 -10.21 -23.64 -5.88
C ALA A 394 -9.80 -23.86 -4.44
N LYS A 395 -9.56 -25.13 -4.09
CA LYS A 395 -8.85 -25.49 -2.89
C LYS A 395 -7.55 -24.71 -3.01
N LEU A 396 -7.49 -23.61 -2.28
CA LEU A 396 -6.29 -22.86 -1.99
C LEU A 396 -5.24 -23.83 -1.43
#